data_AF-A0A1X7SG03-F1
#
_entry.id   AF-A0A1X7SG03-F1
#
_cell.length_a   1.000
_cell.length_b   1.000
_cell.length_c   1.000
_cell.angle_alpha   90.00
_cell.angle_beta   90.00
_cell.angle_gamma   90.00
#
_symmetry.space_group_name_H-M   'P 1'
#
loop_
_entity.id
_entity.type
_entity.pdbx_description
1 polymer ?
#
loop_
_entity_poly.entity_id
_entity_poly.type
_entity_poly.pdbx_seq_one_letter_code
_entity_poly.pdbx_strand_id
1 'polypeptide(L)'
;MSWWDYGYQIAGMANRTTLVDNNTWNNSHIALVGKAMSSTEEKAYEIMRNLGVDYVLVIFGGMIGYSGDDINKFLWMVRIAEGEHPNDIKESRYFTPQGEFRVDSAGSPVLLNCLMYKMCYYRFGEVQHSYNTPGGYDRTRNVEIGNKNVKFTHLEEAYTTEHWLVRIYK
;
A
#
# COMPACT_ATOMS: atom_id res chain seq x y z
N MET A 1 3.07 1.53 -11.74
CA MET A 1 2.99 2.53 -10.65
C MET A 1 3.65 1.94 -9.40
N SER A 2 4.47 2.71 -8.70
CA SER A 2 5.13 2.35 -7.43
C SER A 2 5.35 3.62 -6.62
N TRP A 3 5.80 3.51 -5.36
CA TRP A 3 6.32 4.65 -4.64
C TRP A 3 7.63 5.18 -5.27
N TRP A 4 7.94 6.46 -5.05
CA TRP A 4 9.05 7.15 -5.72
C TRP A 4 10.42 6.58 -5.38
N ASP A 5 10.58 5.98 -4.18
CA ASP A 5 11.83 5.35 -3.73
C ASP A 5 12.38 4.29 -4.70
N TYR A 6 11.50 3.64 -5.47
CA TYR A 6 11.84 2.48 -6.29
C TYR A 6 11.96 2.81 -7.78
N GLY A 7 11.72 4.06 -8.19
CA GLY A 7 11.61 4.43 -9.61
C GLY A 7 12.86 4.09 -10.42
N TYR A 8 14.05 4.44 -9.91
CA TYR A 8 15.31 4.11 -10.57
C TYR A 8 15.60 2.60 -10.62
N GLN A 9 15.25 1.87 -9.56
CA GLN A 9 15.46 0.42 -9.52
C GLN A 9 14.57 -0.30 -10.53
N ILE A 10 13.31 0.12 -10.67
CA ILE A 10 12.38 -0.44 -11.65
C ILE A 10 12.86 -0.10 -13.08
N ALA A 11 13.23 1.15 -13.33
CA ALA A 11 13.73 1.55 -14.65
C ALA A 11 15.02 0.82 -15.03
N GLY A 12 15.97 0.68 -14.09
CA GLY A 12 17.26 0.05 -14.34
C GLY A 12 17.21 -1.49 -14.42
N MET A 13 16.50 -2.16 -13.50
CA MET A 13 16.48 -3.62 -13.42
C MET A 13 15.31 -4.24 -14.19
N ALA A 14 14.10 -3.69 -14.05
CA ALA A 14 12.93 -4.25 -14.70
C ALA A 14 12.76 -3.74 -16.15
N ASN A 15 13.49 -2.68 -16.54
CA ASN A 15 13.42 -2.05 -17.85
C ASN A 15 11.96 -1.75 -18.25
N ARG A 16 11.25 -1.02 -17.38
CA ARG A 16 9.86 -0.61 -17.57
C ARG A 16 9.69 0.87 -17.22
N THR A 17 8.74 1.52 -17.88
CA THR A 17 8.37 2.91 -17.63
C THR A 17 7.77 3.08 -16.23
N THR A 18 8.26 4.06 -15.49
CA THR A 18 7.77 4.44 -14.16
C THR A 18 7.07 5.79 -14.21
N LEU A 19 6.05 5.98 -13.36
CA LEU A 19 5.30 7.24 -13.30
C LEU A 19 5.99 8.29 -12.41
N VAL A 20 6.57 7.85 -11.30
CA VAL A 20 7.33 8.67 -10.36
C VAL A 20 8.73 8.09 -10.20
N ASP A 21 9.70 8.95 -9.90
CA ASP A 21 11.11 8.59 -9.74
C ASP A 21 11.75 9.23 -8.50
N ASN A 22 12.97 8.80 -8.19
CA ASN A 22 13.74 9.29 -7.05
C ASN A 22 14.24 10.73 -7.23
N ASN A 23 14.06 11.37 -8.39
CA ASN A 23 14.47 12.76 -8.60
C ASN A 23 13.51 13.75 -7.93
N THR A 24 12.25 13.35 -7.72
CA THR A 24 11.25 14.10 -6.94
C THR A 24 11.00 15.55 -7.39
N TRP A 25 11.19 15.85 -8.67
CA TRP A 25 11.11 17.23 -9.17
C TRP A 25 9.67 17.75 -9.33
N ASN A 26 8.67 16.88 -9.42
CA ASN A 26 7.26 17.23 -9.58
C ASN A 26 6.42 16.67 -8.41
N ASN A 27 6.26 17.49 -7.36
CA ASN A 27 5.55 17.11 -6.15
C ASN A 27 4.08 16.79 -6.38
N SER A 28 3.39 17.53 -7.25
CA SER A 28 1.98 17.28 -7.54
C SER A 28 1.76 15.91 -8.20
N HIS A 29 2.72 15.43 -9.01
CA HIS A 29 2.64 14.09 -9.58
C HIS A 29 2.83 13.00 -8.52
N ILE A 30 3.75 13.20 -7.57
CA ILE A 30 3.93 12.30 -6.42
C ILE A 30 2.69 12.29 -5.53
N ALA A 31 2.08 13.45 -5.30
CA ALA A 31 0.84 13.58 -4.53
C ALA A 31 -0.32 12.83 -5.17
N LEU A 32 -0.41 12.79 -6.51
CA LEU A 32 -1.41 12.01 -7.22
C LEU A 32 -1.22 10.49 -7.03
N VAL A 33 0.03 10.01 -7.07
CA VAL A 33 0.36 8.61 -6.73
C VAL A 33 0.04 8.31 -5.26
N GLY A 34 0.41 9.20 -4.33
CA GLY A 34 0.08 9.08 -2.91
C GLY A 34 -1.43 9.04 -2.67
N LYS A 35 -2.19 9.87 -3.39
CA LYS A 35 -3.65 9.90 -3.36
C LYS A 35 -4.25 8.59 -3.87
N ALA A 36 -3.75 8.04 -4.97
CA ALA A 36 -4.18 6.74 -5.47
C ALA A 36 -3.93 5.63 -4.43
N MET A 37 -2.72 5.57 -3.87
CA MET A 37 -2.34 4.54 -2.88
C MET A 37 -3.14 4.63 -1.57
N SER A 38 -3.55 5.84 -1.17
CA SER A 38 -4.25 6.09 0.10
C SER A 38 -5.79 6.13 -0.02
N SER A 39 -6.35 6.09 -1.23
CA SER A 39 -7.79 6.10 -1.48
C SER A 39 -8.42 4.71 -1.45
N THR A 40 -9.76 4.62 -1.52
CA THR A 40 -10.45 3.35 -1.79
C THR A 40 -10.15 2.86 -3.21
N GLU A 41 -10.38 1.58 -3.48
CA GLU A 41 -10.10 0.97 -4.78
C GLU A 41 -10.80 1.69 -5.94
N GLU A 42 -12.07 2.08 -5.79
CA GLU A 42 -12.84 2.74 -6.86
C GLU A 42 -12.21 4.08 -7.27
N LYS A 43 -11.89 4.93 -6.27
CA LYS A 43 -11.26 6.23 -6.51
C LYS A 43 -9.84 6.08 -7.04
N ALA A 44 -9.09 5.13 -6.49
CA ALA A 44 -7.74 4.85 -6.94
C ALA A 44 -7.73 4.33 -8.38
N TYR A 45 -8.71 3.50 -8.76
CA TYR A 45 -8.87 2.97 -10.11
C TYR A 45 -9.10 4.08 -11.14
N GLU A 46 -9.96 5.07 -10.84
CA GLU A 46 -10.13 6.25 -11.70
C GLU A 46 -8.81 7.00 -11.94
N ILE A 47 -8.03 7.21 -10.88
CA ILE A 47 -6.71 7.87 -10.97
C ILE A 47 -5.75 7.02 -11.81
N MET A 48 -5.67 5.72 -11.56
CA MET A 48 -4.81 4.79 -12.31
C MET A 48 -5.17 4.75 -13.80
N ARG A 49 -6.46 4.76 -14.14
CA ARG A 49 -6.95 4.80 -15.53
C ARG A 49 -6.58 6.11 -16.22
N ASN A 50 -6.74 7.25 -15.55
CA ASN A 50 -6.36 8.55 -16.10
C ASN A 50 -4.84 8.67 -16.32
N LEU A 51 -4.05 7.97 -15.51
CA LEU A 51 -2.59 7.92 -15.62
C LEU A 51 -2.08 6.83 -16.57
N GLY A 52 -2.95 5.99 -17.15
CA GLY A 52 -2.56 4.89 -18.03
C GLY A 52 -1.72 3.83 -17.33
N VAL A 53 -2.02 3.51 -16.07
CA VAL A 53 -1.31 2.50 -15.28
C VAL A 53 -1.77 1.09 -15.66
N ASP A 54 -0.82 0.23 -16.04
CA ASP A 54 -1.07 -1.20 -16.31
C ASP A 54 -0.74 -2.13 -15.14
N TYR A 55 0.23 -1.76 -14.30
CA TYR A 55 0.68 -2.57 -13.17
C TYR A 55 0.97 -1.71 -11.95
N VAL A 56 0.74 -2.26 -10.76
CA VAL A 56 1.05 -1.64 -9.47
C VAL A 56 1.99 -2.54 -8.68
N LEU A 57 3.08 -1.97 -8.17
CA LEU A 57 4.05 -2.67 -7.33
C LEU A 57 3.99 -2.11 -5.91
N VAL A 58 3.91 -3.01 -4.93
CA VAL A 58 4.03 -2.69 -3.50
C VAL A 58 5.07 -3.58 -2.84
N ILE A 59 5.80 -3.03 -1.87
CA ILE A 59 6.68 -3.78 -0.97
C ILE A 59 5.92 -4.08 0.32
N PHE A 60 5.84 -5.36 0.67
CA PHE A 60 5.18 -5.87 1.86
C PHE A 60 6.16 -6.64 2.74
N GLY A 61 6.43 -6.13 3.94
CA GLY A 61 7.43 -6.72 4.84
C GLY A 61 6.89 -7.69 5.87
N GLY A 62 5.56 -7.83 5.98
CA GLY A 62 4.92 -8.51 7.11
C GLY A 62 5.22 -10.02 7.22
N MET A 63 5.59 -10.67 6.12
CA MET A 63 5.92 -12.11 6.10
C MET A 63 7.28 -12.41 6.75
N ILE A 64 8.27 -11.53 6.57
CA ILE A 64 9.66 -11.74 6.99
C ILE A 64 10.11 -10.78 8.09
N GLY A 65 9.31 -9.77 8.43
CA GLY A 65 9.69 -8.73 9.39
C GLY A 65 10.57 -7.64 8.77
N TYR A 66 10.39 -7.33 7.48
CA TYR A 66 11.13 -6.25 6.83
C TYR A 66 10.51 -4.90 7.18
N SER A 67 11.30 -4.01 7.78
CA SER A 67 10.80 -2.70 8.27
C SER A 67 10.72 -1.62 7.19
N GLY A 68 11.41 -1.78 6.06
CA GLY A 68 11.44 -0.79 4.97
C GLY A 68 10.26 -0.89 3.99
N ASP A 69 9.14 -1.48 4.41
CA ASP A 69 8.00 -1.74 3.54
C ASP A 69 7.06 -0.54 3.37
N ASP A 70 6.11 -0.65 2.44
CA ASP A 70 5.27 0.49 2.07
C ASP A 70 4.22 0.85 3.12
N ILE A 71 3.86 -0.08 4.01
CA ILE A 71 2.95 0.20 5.14
C ILE A 71 3.63 1.13 6.17
N ASN A 72 4.94 0.98 6.45
CA ASN A 72 5.65 1.90 7.36
C ASN A 72 5.85 3.28 6.72
N LYS A 73 5.92 3.36 5.40
CA LYS A 73 6.03 4.61 4.66
C LYS A 73 4.69 5.25 4.32
N PHE A 74 3.59 4.56 4.60
CA PHE A 74 2.25 4.95 4.16
C PHE A 74 1.83 6.35 4.63
N LEU A 75 2.13 6.73 5.87
CA LEU A 75 1.77 8.06 6.38
C LEU A 75 2.47 9.20 5.61
N TRP A 76 3.67 8.97 5.05
CA TRP A 76 4.30 9.95 4.16
C TRP A 76 3.51 10.11 2.87
N MET A 77 2.98 9.02 2.30
CA MET A 77 2.13 9.06 1.11
C MET A 77 0.86 9.88 1.38
N VAL A 78 0.24 9.66 2.55
CA VAL A 78 -0.96 10.37 2.99
C VAL A 78 -0.69 11.87 3.16
N ARG A 79 0.40 12.25 3.83
CA ARG A 79 0.78 13.66 4.05
C ARG A 79 1.05 14.41 2.76
N ILE A 80 1.78 13.79 1.83
CA ILE A 80 2.07 14.40 0.52
C ILE A 80 0.77 14.55 -0.28
N ALA A 81 -0.12 13.56 -0.24
CA ALA A 81 -1.41 13.62 -0.90
C ALA A 81 -2.34 14.69 -0.29
N GLU A 82 -2.38 14.82 1.04
CA GLU A 82 -3.16 15.84 1.75
C GLU A 82 -2.68 17.25 1.43
N GLY A 83 -1.36 17.46 1.27
CA GLY A 83 -0.80 18.77 0.93
C GLY A 83 -1.36 19.36 -0.37
N GLU A 84 -1.57 18.53 -1.38
CA GLU A 84 -2.10 18.96 -2.70
C GLU A 84 -3.61 18.71 -2.84
N HIS A 85 -4.18 17.76 -2.09
CA HIS A 85 -5.58 17.33 -2.18
C HIS A 85 -6.28 17.27 -0.80
N PRO A 86 -6.32 18.37 -0.03
CA PRO A 86 -6.80 18.39 1.36
C PRO A 86 -8.31 18.10 1.53
N ASN A 87 -9.08 18.22 0.45
CA ASN A 87 -10.51 17.90 0.44
C ASN A 87 -10.77 16.39 0.34
N ASP A 88 -9.83 15.64 -0.24
CA ASP A 88 -10.00 14.21 -0.52
C ASP A 88 -9.35 13.35 0.56
N ILE A 89 -8.12 13.69 0.94
CA ILE A 89 -7.28 12.96 1.88
C ILE A 89 -7.08 13.81 3.13
N LYS A 90 -7.22 13.19 4.30
CA LYS A 90 -6.94 13.81 5.60
C LYS A 90 -6.19 12.81 6.47
N GLU A 91 -4.98 13.16 6.92
CA GLU A 91 -4.13 12.28 7.73
C GLU A 91 -4.87 11.73 8.96
N SER A 92 -5.61 12.58 9.65
CA SER A 92 -6.36 12.21 10.87
C SER A 92 -7.36 11.07 10.67
N ARG A 93 -7.84 10.84 9.44
CA ARG A 93 -8.79 9.75 9.15
C ARG A 93 -8.16 8.36 9.19
N TYR A 94 -6.83 8.24 9.12
CA TYR A 94 -6.14 6.96 9.14
C TYR A 94 -5.75 6.49 10.55
N PHE A 95 -5.95 7.34 11.56
CA PHE A 95 -5.67 7.03 12.96
C PHE A 95 -6.92 6.52 13.68
N THR A 96 -6.71 5.80 14.79
CA THR A 96 -7.76 5.48 15.74
C THR A 96 -8.24 6.73 16.49
N PRO A 97 -9.38 6.69 17.21
CA PRO A 97 -9.80 7.79 18.07
C PRO A 97 -8.76 8.18 19.14
N GLN A 98 -7.86 7.25 19.50
CA GLN A 98 -6.77 7.46 20.44
C GLN A 98 -5.52 8.07 19.78
N GLY A 99 -5.53 8.29 18.46
CA GLY A 99 -4.40 8.81 17.69
C GLY A 99 -3.34 7.77 17.35
N GLU A 100 -3.67 6.48 17.39
CA GLU A 100 -2.74 5.39 17.07
C GLU A 100 -2.86 4.98 15.60
N PHE A 101 -1.74 4.66 14.95
CA PHE A 101 -1.74 4.06 13.62
C PHE A 101 -1.68 2.53 13.74
N ARG A 102 -2.80 1.85 13.51
CA ARG A 102 -2.95 0.41 13.73
C ARG A 102 -3.49 -0.29 12.51
N VAL A 103 -2.94 -1.47 12.21
CA VAL A 103 -3.36 -2.34 11.10
C VAL A 103 -4.20 -3.54 11.56
N ASP A 104 -4.41 -3.66 12.87
CA ASP A 104 -5.27 -4.66 13.50
C ASP A 104 -6.75 -4.26 13.45
N SER A 105 -7.60 -5.03 14.12
CA SER A 105 -9.05 -4.81 14.12
C SER A 105 -9.48 -3.49 14.76
N ALA A 106 -8.61 -2.84 15.55
CA ALA A 106 -8.86 -1.52 16.12
C ALA A 106 -8.43 -0.38 15.17
N GLY A 107 -7.80 -0.70 14.04
CA GLY A 107 -7.40 0.25 13.00
C GLY A 107 -8.58 1.03 12.41
N SER A 108 -8.29 2.22 11.87
CA SER A 108 -9.32 3.04 11.24
C SER A 108 -9.98 2.29 10.06
N PRO A 109 -11.32 2.32 9.93
CA PRO A 109 -12.00 1.76 8.76
C PRO A 109 -11.50 2.36 7.43
N VAL A 110 -11.01 3.60 7.43
CA VAL A 110 -10.46 4.25 6.23
C VAL A 110 -9.13 3.58 5.84
N LEU A 111 -8.29 3.25 6.82
CA LEU A 111 -7.04 2.52 6.58
C LEU A 111 -7.31 1.08 6.13
N LEU A 112 -8.20 0.35 6.84
CA LEU A 112 -8.49 -1.06 6.54
C LEU A 112 -9.17 -1.28 5.17
N ASN A 113 -9.68 -0.20 4.55
CA ASN A 113 -10.30 -0.22 3.22
C ASN A 113 -9.51 0.57 2.16
N CYS A 114 -8.34 1.13 2.49
CA CYS A 114 -7.52 1.83 1.50
C CYS A 114 -6.83 0.83 0.56
N LEU A 115 -6.49 1.31 -0.65
CA LEU A 115 -5.89 0.49 -1.67
C LEU A 115 -4.57 -0.12 -1.19
N MET A 116 -3.68 0.66 -0.55
CA MET A 116 -2.42 0.17 -0.02
C MET A 116 -2.62 -1.01 0.96
N TYR A 117 -3.56 -0.90 1.90
CA TYR A 117 -3.86 -1.99 2.83
C TYR A 117 -4.31 -3.24 2.08
N LYS A 118 -5.25 -3.09 1.15
CA LYS A 118 -5.76 -4.21 0.35
C LYS A 118 -4.64 -4.88 -0.46
N MET A 119 -3.77 -4.11 -1.12
CA MET A 119 -2.65 -4.65 -1.91
C MET A 119 -1.60 -5.37 -1.06
N CYS A 120 -1.25 -4.85 0.11
CA CYS A 120 -0.27 -5.53 0.95
C CYS A 120 -0.82 -6.83 1.57
N TYR A 121 -2.07 -6.82 2.04
CA TYR A 121 -2.64 -7.91 2.83
C TYR A 121 -3.56 -8.86 2.05
N TYR A 122 -3.61 -8.77 0.72
CA TYR A 122 -4.38 -9.70 -0.10
C TYR A 122 -3.97 -11.16 0.17
N ARG A 123 -4.95 -11.99 0.56
CA ARG A 123 -4.79 -13.40 0.98
C ARG A 123 -3.85 -13.63 2.17
N PHE A 124 -3.34 -12.58 2.81
CA PHE A 124 -2.44 -12.72 3.96
C PHE A 124 -3.15 -13.29 5.19
N GLY A 125 -4.46 -13.07 5.31
CA GLY A 125 -5.28 -13.65 6.38
C GLY A 125 -5.30 -15.19 6.42
N GLU A 126 -5.01 -15.84 5.28
CA GLU A 126 -4.93 -17.30 5.15
C GLU A 126 -3.56 -17.85 5.54
N VAL A 127 -2.54 -16.99 5.66
CA VAL A 127 -1.16 -17.39 5.94
C VAL A 127 -0.96 -17.54 7.44
N GLN A 128 -0.54 -18.74 7.85
CA GLN A 128 -0.18 -19.03 9.23
C GLN A 128 1.31 -19.36 9.34
N HIS A 129 2.07 -18.56 10.09
CA HIS A 129 3.51 -18.72 10.25
C HIS A 129 3.90 -19.91 11.12
N SER A 130 3.12 -20.17 12.16
CA SER A 130 3.34 -21.24 13.12
C SER A 130 2.02 -21.65 13.75
N TYR A 131 1.98 -22.85 14.33
CA TYR A 131 0.79 -23.36 15.03
C TYR A 131 0.28 -22.41 16.14
N ASN A 132 1.18 -21.66 16.78
CA ASN A 132 0.86 -20.76 17.89
C ASN A 132 0.54 -19.32 17.47
N THR A 133 0.68 -18.98 16.19
CA THR A 133 0.35 -17.64 15.66
C THR A 133 -0.98 -17.69 14.92
N PRO A 134 -1.86 -16.68 15.09
CA PRO A 134 -3.07 -16.59 14.30
C PRO A 134 -2.74 -16.41 12.81
N GLY A 135 -3.66 -16.80 11.92
CA GLY A 135 -3.56 -16.49 10.50
C GLY A 135 -3.56 -14.98 10.25
N GLY A 136 -2.71 -14.49 9.35
CA GLY A 136 -2.56 -13.06 9.06
C GLY A 136 -1.81 -12.29 10.16
N TYR A 137 -0.82 -12.91 10.81
CA TYR A 137 0.02 -12.22 11.78
C TYR A 137 1.16 -11.45 11.08
N ASP A 138 1.14 -10.13 11.13
CA ASP A 138 2.21 -9.28 10.58
C ASP A 138 3.41 -9.23 11.54
N ARG A 139 4.56 -9.76 11.11
CA ARG A 139 5.79 -9.82 11.92
C ARG A 139 6.53 -8.50 12.05
N THR A 140 6.29 -7.54 11.15
CA THR A 140 6.86 -6.19 11.24
C THR A 140 6.13 -5.37 12.30
N ARG A 141 4.79 -5.49 12.40
CA ARG A 141 3.98 -4.77 13.40
C ARG A 141 3.69 -5.57 14.66
N ASN A 142 3.93 -6.87 14.66
CA ASN A 142 3.62 -7.80 15.75
C ASN A 142 2.13 -7.84 16.13
N VAL A 143 1.25 -7.78 15.13
CA VAL A 143 -0.20 -7.78 15.32
C VAL A 143 -0.91 -8.69 14.31
N GLU A 144 -2.08 -9.19 14.69
CA GLU A 144 -3.02 -9.83 13.77
C GLU A 144 -3.75 -8.75 12.95
N ILE A 145 -3.81 -8.93 11.62
CA ILE A 145 -4.44 -7.95 10.74
C ILE A 145 -5.96 -7.83 10.99
N GLY A 146 -6.48 -6.62 10.88
CA GLY A 146 -7.90 -6.32 11.12
C GLY A 146 -8.84 -6.88 10.06
N ASN A 147 -8.47 -6.79 8.78
CA ASN A 147 -9.28 -7.29 7.67
C ASN A 147 -8.56 -8.42 6.94
N LYS A 148 -9.01 -9.66 7.21
CA LYS A 148 -8.48 -10.88 6.59
C LYS A 148 -9.04 -11.19 5.21
N ASN A 149 -10.24 -10.68 4.93
CA ASN A 149 -11.02 -11.04 3.74
C ASN A 149 -10.94 -9.94 2.69
N VAL A 150 -9.74 -9.70 2.18
CA VAL A 150 -9.52 -8.71 1.12
C VAL A 150 -9.94 -9.28 -0.23
N LYS A 151 -10.80 -8.57 -0.94
CA LYS A 151 -11.20 -8.85 -2.32
C LYS A 151 -11.02 -7.61 -3.18
N PHE A 152 -10.64 -7.82 -4.43
CA PHE A 152 -10.54 -6.78 -5.44
C PHE A 152 -11.69 -6.87 -6.43
N THR A 153 -12.04 -5.73 -6.99
CA THR A 153 -13.06 -5.57 -8.04
C THR A 153 -12.40 -5.21 -9.37
N HIS A 154 -11.33 -4.43 -9.33
CA HIS A 154 -10.65 -3.83 -10.49
C HIS A 154 -9.19 -4.27 -10.65
N LEU A 155 -8.63 -4.95 -9.64
CA LEU A 155 -7.25 -5.44 -9.64
C LEU A 155 -7.19 -6.96 -9.56
N GLU A 156 -6.17 -7.55 -10.16
CA GLU A 156 -5.81 -8.95 -10.00
C GLU A 156 -4.36 -9.11 -9.55
N GLU A 157 -4.08 -10.15 -8.75
CA GLU A 157 -2.70 -10.49 -8.36
C GLU A 157 -1.97 -11.06 -9.58
N ALA A 158 -0.95 -10.35 -10.05
CA ALA A 158 -0.15 -10.77 -11.21
C ALA A 158 1.08 -11.58 -10.78
N TYR A 159 1.73 -11.18 -9.69
CA TYR A 159 2.91 -11.87 -9.16
C TYR A 159 3.15 -11.54 -7.68
N THR A 160 3.55 -12.54 -6.90
CA THR A 160 4.02 -12.36 -5.52
C THR A 160 5.29 -13.18 -5.34
N THR A 161 6.33 -12.55 -4.79
CA THR A 161 7.62 -13.22 -4.52
C THR A 161 7.51 -14.32 -3.47
N GLU A 162 8.48 -15.25 -3.43
CA GLU A 162 8.50 -16.41 -2.53
C GLU A 162 8.26 -16.03 -1.05
N HIS A 163 8.92 -14.96 -0.59
CA HIS A 163 8.78 -14.46 0.78
C HIS A 163 7.82 -13.27 0.90
N TRP A 164 6.99 -13.05 -0.13
CA TRP A 164 5.95 -12.02 -0.19
C TRP A 164 6.47 -10.59 -0.01
N LEU A 165 7.77 -10.36 -0.23
CA LEU A 165 8.41 -9.06 -0.06
C LEU A 165 7.95 -8.06 -1.14
N VAL A 166 7.88 -8.51 -2.39
CA VAL A 166 7.38 -7.72 -3.52
C VAL A 166 6.11 -8.36 -4.04
N ARG A 167 5.08 -7.53 -4.25
CA ARG A 167 3.80 -7.91 -4.84
C ARG A 167 3.47 -7.01 -6.01
N ILE A 168 2.96 -7.60 -7.08
CA ILE A 168 2.62 -6.92 -8.33
C ILE A 168 1.17 -7.25 -8.67
N TYR A 169 0.40 -6.19 -8.90
CA TYR A 169 -1.00 -6.23 -9.31
C TYR A 169 -1.15 -5.68 -10.71
N LYS A 170 -2.19 -6.13 -11.41
CA LYS A 170 -2.59 -5.66 -12.73
C LYS A 170 -4.00 -5.09 -12.65
#